data_AF-A0AAD5U307-F1
#
_entry.id   AF-A0AAD5U307-F1
#
_cell.length_a   1.000
_cell.length_b   1.000
_cell.length_c   1.000
_cell.angle_alpha   90.00
_cell.angle_beta   90.00
_cell.angle_gamma   90.00
#
_symmetry.space_group_name_H-M   'P 1'
#
loop_
_entity.id
_entity.type
_entity.pdbx_description
1 polymer ?
#
loop_
_entity_poly.entity_id
_entity_poly.type
_entity_poly.pdbx_seq_one_letter_code
_entity_poly.pdbx_strand_id
1 'polypeptide(L)'
;MSSDNVNEKNYTTQTVISQLYSLQNSTFPENLNPPFLKSPLYSTDAMVLLCPHLIDSISGSLPPDSVVVTVTKEEARLERKTEEEEALAREKTSSICNNLEKDKRGHIVSELYKTEKNYVRDLDIIMNIFDGMDELFELHTLFVSKLEDLLAVDKWSTEKTAIGKLFSDLRESFDRSYAVFIDSYNLSQKEMKGLESDNPAYKSFISELSKLKEANRQNLKELLITPIQRTTRYHLFLKDLEKHTPDDHPDKRDLSEAWASMTSLAKLVNDKKRSEEERTGLFEAFEQTKNCPATLISAKRRMIFSVDVLDIKSSKSFHLFLCSDLLLITSNINVSRITGLIGKGNEDKLYKYVSQPSLLNIHIEDAPDNAIKIVANGPGLTESSSNLDAIPGQVLYTFKFEGYEALKNKKNFILTFESSVKSCMEGK
;
A
#
# COMPACT_ATOMS: atom_id res chain seq x y z
N MET A 1 -63.21 -6.42 2.29
CA MET A 1 -62.39 -6.17 3.50
C MET A 1 -61.47 -7.37 3.61
N SER A 2 -60.14 -7.30 3.47
CA SER A 2 -59.23 -6.19 3.32
C SER A 2 -57.90 -6.75 2.80
N SER A 3 -57.23 -6.00 1.92
CA SER A 3 -55.77 -5.86 1.79
C SER A 3 -54.89 -7.12 1.86
N ASP A 4 -54.50 -7.65 0.70
CA ASP A 4 -53.19 -8.30 0.58
C ASP A 4 -52.16 -7.23 0.20
N ASN A 5 -51.25 -7.02 1.14
CA ASN A 5 -50.21 -6.01 1.14
C ASN A 5 -49.18 -6.29 0.04
N VAL A 6 -48.96 -5.26 -0.77
CA VAL A 6 -47.73 -5.02 -1.51
C VAL A 6 -46.60 -4.82 -0.51
N ASN A 7 -45.59 -5.70 -0.52
CA ASN A 7 -44.18 -5.39 -0.30
C ASN A 7 -43.36 -6.68 -0.20
N GLU A 8 -42.46 -6.90 -1.17
CA GLU A 8 -41.10 -7.36 -0.86
C GLU A 8 -40.19 -7.06 -2.05
N LYS A 9 -39.25 -6.13 -1.83
CA LYS A 9 -38.20 -5.73 -2.77
C LYS A 9 -37.11 -6.79 -2.73
N ASN A 10 -37.07 -7.69 -3.72
CA ASN A 10 -35.95 -8.62 -3.91
C ASN A 10 -35.23 -8.29 -5.20
N TYR A 11 -34.15 -7.53 -5.09
CA TYR A 11 -33.23 -7.26 -6.20
C TYR A 11 -31.96 -8.07 -5.95
N THR A 12 -31.63 -8.99 -6.85
CA THR A 12 -30.40 -9.79 -6.75
C THR A 12 -29.18 -9.02 -7.22
N THR A 13 -28.01 -9.44 -6.74
CA THR A 13 -26.69 -9.00 -7.18
C THR A 13 -26.55 -8.95 -8.71
N GLN A 14 -27.09 -9.94 -9.43
CA GLN A 14 -27.13 -9.95 -10.90
C GLN A 14 -28.01 -8.86 -11.54
N THR A 15 -29.11 -8.46 -10.91
CA THR A 15 -29.98 -7.39 -11.42
C THR A 15 -29.26 -6.05 -11.39
N VAL A 16 -28.51 -5.80 -10.32
CA VAL A 16 -27.67 -4.59 -10.18
C VAL A 16 -26.46 -4.63 -11.11
N ILE A 17 -25.83 -5.80 -11.29
CA ILE A 17 -24.77 -6.03 -12.29
C ILE A 17 -25.25 -5.67 -13.70
N SER A 18 -26.41 -6.18 -14.14
CA SER A 18 -26.94 -5.92 -15.48
C SER A 18 -27.28 -4.45 -15.74
N GLN A 19 -27.69 -3.71 -14.71
CA GLN A 19 -27.93 -2.27 -14.79
C GLN A 19 -26.63 -1.45 -14.77
N LEU A 20 -25.60 -1.88 -14.02
CA LEU A 20 -24.26 -1.30 -14.12
C LEU A 20 -23.68 -1.47 -15.54
N TYR A 21 -23.91 -2.62 -16.19
CA TYR A 21 -23.59 -2.82 -17.60
C TYR A 21 -24.35 -1.85 -18.53
N SER A 22 -25.61 -1.51 -18.24
CA SER A 22 -26.38 -0.52 -19.02
C SER A 22 -25.89 0.92 -18.82
N LEU A 23 -25.36 1.25 -17.64
CA LEU A 23 -24.72 2.53 -17.33
C LEU A 23 -23.33 2.65 -17.99
N GLN A 24 -22.55 1.56 -18.03
CA GLN A 24 -21.31 1.47 -18.80
C GLN A 24 -21.54 1.65 -20.31
N ASN A 25 -22.69 1.25 -20.84
CA ASN A 25 -22.99 1.36 -22.27
C ASN A 25 -23.67 2.69 -22.69
N SER A 26 -24.07 3.55 -21.74
CA SER A 26 -24.83 4.77 -22.08
C SER A 26 -24.00 6.04 -22.28
N THR A 27 -22.70 6.07 -21.94
CA THR A 27 -21.77 7.13 -22.37
C THR A 27 -20.31 6.71 -22.21
N PHE A 28 -19.75 5.97 -23.17
CA PHE A 28 -18.31 5.97 -23.40
C PHE A 28 -18.04 6.18 -24.90
N PRO A 29 -17.24 7.17 -25.29
CA PRO A 29 -16.91 7.38 -26.70
C PRO A 29 -16.14 6.18 -27.24
N GLU A 30 -16.58 5.66 -28.39
CA GLU A 30 -16.12 4.42 -29.09
C GLU A 30 -14.61 4.35 -29.42
N ASN A 31 -13.80 5.34 -29.05
CA ASN A 31 -12.36 5.39 -29.32
C ASN A 31 -11.47 4.94 -28.15
N LEU A 32 -12.03 4.38 -27.08
CA LEU A 32 -11.29 3.85 -25.92
C LEU A 32 -11.29 2.32 -25.87
N ASN A 33 -11.03 1.68 -27.01
CA ASN A 33 -10.76 0.24 -27.03
C ASN A 33 -9.27 -0.04 -27.33
N PRO A 34 -8.36 0.03 -26.34
CA PRO A 34 -7.02 -0.52 -26.49
C PRO A 34 -6.98 -2.00 -26.01
N PRO A 35 -6.19 -2.87 -26.65
CA PRO A 35 -6.22 -4.33 -26.40
C PRO A 35 -5.57 -4.80 -25.07
N PHE A 36 -5.35 -3.91 -24.11
CA PHE A 36 -4.57 -4.22 -22.89
C PHE A 36 -5.22 -3.81 -21.57
N LEU A 37 -6.47 -3.33 -21.58
CA LEU A 37 -7.21 -3.08 -20.33
C LEU A 37 -7.92 -4.35 -19.84
N LYS A 38 -7.12 -5.34 -19.42
CA LYS A 38 -7.54 -6.36 -18.43
C LYS A 38 -7.22 -5.83 -17.02
N SER A 39 -7.69 -4.62 -16.69
CA SER A 39 -7.54 -4.08 -15.33
C SER A 39 -8.86 -4.34 -14.57
N PRO A 40 -8.87 -5.24 -13.57
CA PRO A 40 -10.06 -5.59 -12.81
C PRO A 40 -10.64 -4.43 -11.98
N LEU A 41 -9.95 -3.29 -11.89
CA LEU A 41 -10.50 -2.02 -11.38
C LEU A 41 -11.70 -1.46 -12.18
N TYR A 42 -11.91 -1.96 -13.39
CA TYR A 42 -13.03 -1.60 -14.26
C TYR A 42 -14.04 -2.74 -14.44
N SER A 43 -13.83 -3.89 -13.78
CA SER A 43 -14.80 -4.98 -13.84
C SER A 43 -16.03 -4.64 -13.01
N THR A 44 -17.19 -4.98 -13.54
CA THR A 44 -18.47 -4.95 -12.83
C THR A 44 -18.41 -5.80 -11.54
N ASP A 45 -17.55 -6.82 -11.51
CA ASP A 45 -17.32 -7.67 -10.33
C ASP A 45 -16.67 -6.89 -9.17
N ALA A 46 -15.66 -6.06 -9.44
CA ALA A 46 -15.01 -5.23 -8.42
C ALA A 46 -15.96 -4.20 -7.80
N MET A 47 -16.88 -3.64 -8.61
CA MET A 47 -17.92 -2.70 -8.17
C MET A 47 -18.98 -3.34 -7.28
N VAL A 48 -19.32 -4.60 -7.52
CA VAL A 48 -20.29 -5.38 -6.77
C VAL A 48 -19.70 -5.88 -5.45
N LEU A 49 -18.44 -6.31 -5.48
CA LEU A 49 -17.73 -6.85 -4.33
C LEU A 49 -17.31 -5.77 -3.33
N LEU A 50 -16.94 -4.58 -3.79
CA LEU A 50 -16.56 -3.48 -2.90
C LEU A 50 -17.75 -2.87 -2.14
N CYS A 51 -18.97 -3.09 -2.60
CA CYS A 51 -20.16 -2.49 -1.99
C CYS A 51 -21.40 -3.40 -2.03
N PRO A 52 -21.46 -4.45 -1.19
CA PRO A 52 -22.62 -5.32 -1.11
C PRO A 52 -23.94 -4.58 -0.84
N HIS A 53 -23.89 -3.43 -0.15
CA HIS A 53 -25.06 -2.62 0.19
C HIS A 53 -25.32 -1.42 -0.75
N LEU A 54 -24.47 -1.19 -1.76
CA LEU A 54 -24.83 -0.31 -2.88
C LEU A 54 -25.98 -0.94 -3.67
N ILE A 55 -26.03 -2.28 -3.70
CA ILE A 55 -27.14 -3.08 -4.21
C ILE A 55 -28.44 -2.73 -3.46
N ASP A 56 -28.41 -2.63 -2.13
CA ASP A 56 -29.56 -2.24 -1.29
C ASP A 56 -29.97 -0.76 -1.46
N SER A 57 -28.99 0.12 -1.69
CA SER A 57 -29.25 1.56 -1.87
C SER A 57 -29.75 1.90 -3.29
N ILE A 58 -29.32 1.15 -4.30
CA ILE A 58 -29.81 1.23 -5.68
C ILE A 58 -31.18 0.54 -5.80
N SER A 59 -31.38 -0.61 -5.16
CA SER A 59 -32.68 -1.30 -5.07
C SER A 59 -33.76 -0.47 -4.36
N GLY A 60 -33.33 0.39 -3.43
CA GLY A 60 -34.17 1.39 -2.78
C GLY A 60 -34.71 2.48 -3.72
N SER A 61 -33.98 2.77 -4.80
CA SER A 61 -34.11 4.00 -5.63
C SER A 61 -34.61 3.76 -7.05
N LEU A 62 -34.93 2.50 -7.40
CA LEU A 62 -35.43 2.14 -8.73
C LEU A 62 -36.92 2.52 -8.89
N PRO A 63 -37.34 3.04 -10.08
CA PRO A 63 -38.75 3.23 -10.38
C PRO A 63 -39.50 1.88 -10.40
N PRO A 64 -40.80 1.86 -10.06
CA PRO A 64 -41.60 0.63 -9.96
C PRO A 64 -41.68 -0.18 -11.26
N ASP A 65 -41.35 0.43 -12.41
CA ASP A 65 -41.35 -0.20 -13.73
C ASP A 65 -39.96 -0.71 -14.20
N SER A 66 -38.98 -0.76 -13.30
CA SER A 66 -37.69 -1.38 -13.61
C SER A 66 -37.87 -2.88 -13.86
N VAL A 67 -37.25 -3.40 -14.93
CA VAL A 67 -37.35 -4.80 -15.34
C VAL A 67 -36.93 -5.69 -14.18
N VAL A 68 -37.90 -6.41 -13.62
CA VAL A 68 -37.67 -7.50 -12.68
C VAL A 68 -36.97 -8.61 -13.46
N VAL A 69 -35.66 -8.69 -13.33
CA VAL A 69 -34.95 -9.92 -13.70
C VAL A 69 -35.37 -10.95 -12.67
N THR A 70 -36.23 -11.88 -13.11
CA THR A 70 -36.63 -13.00 -12.27
C THR A 70 -35.40 -13.84 -12.00
N VAL A 71 -34.97 -13.88 -10.74
CA VAL A 71 -33.92 -14.77 -10.26
C VAL A 71 -34.22 -16.17 -10.77
N THR A 72 -33.32 -16.71 -11.59
CA THR A 72 -33.52 -18.07 -12.07
C THR A 72 -33.49 -19.02 -10.88
N LYS A 73 -34.23 -20.12 -10.94
CA LYS A 73 -34.22 -21.13 -9.87
C LYS A 73 -32.82 -21.64 -9.52
N GLU A 74 -31.88 -21.55 -10.46
CA GLU A 74 -30.48 -21.94 -10.26
C GLU A 74 -29.68 -20.90 -9.46
N GLU A 75 -29.89 -19.59 -9.69
CA GLU A 75 -29.23 -18.52 -8.93
C GLU A 75 -29.68 -18.49 -7.46
N ALA A 76 -31.00 -18.58 -7.21
CA ALA A 76 -31.55 -18.67 -5.86
C ALA A 76 -31.18 -19.98 -5.13
N ARG A 77 -30.71 -20.99 -5.86
CA ARG A 77 -30.19 -22.25 -5.32
C ARG A 77 -28.70 -22.14 -5.01
N LEU A 78 -27.95 -21.39 -5.80
CA LEU A 78 -26.54 -21.10 -5.57
C LEU A 78 -26.37 -20.20 -4.33
N GLU A 79 -27.14 -19.12 -4.20
CA GLU A 79 -27.12 -18.24 -3.01
C GLU A 79 -27.42 -19.01 -1.71
N ARG A 80 -28.46 -19.86 -1.72
CA ARG A 80 -28.79 -20.72 -0.57
C ARG A 80 -27.68 -21.72 -0.23
N LYS A 81 -27.01 -22.29 -1.23
CA LYS A 81 -25.85 -23.16 -1.00
C LYS A 81 -24.70 -22.39 -0.35
N THR A 82 -24.41 -21.18 -0.82
CA THR A 82 -23.37 -20.32 -0.25
C THR A 82 -23.68 -19.95 1.20
N GLU A 83 -24.94 -19.61 1.51
CA GLU A 83 -25.38 -19.30 2.88
C GLU A 83 -25.28 -20.52 3.82
N GLU A 84 -25.66 -21.71 3.36
CA GLU A 84 -25.54 -22.95 4.11
C GLU A 84 -24.06 -23.31 4.38
N GLU A 85 -23.19 -23.15 3.37
CA GLU A 85 -21.75 -23.36 3.50
C GLU A 85 -21.11 -22.37 4.48
N GLU A 86 -21.51 -21.10 4.43
CA GLU A 86 -21.06 -20.09 5.39
C GLU A 86 -21.53 -20.37 6.82
N ALA A 87 -22.79 -20.78 7.00
CA ALA A 87 -23.33 -21.11 8.32
C ALA A 87 -22.57 -22.30 8.93
N LEU A 88 -22.33 -23.34 8.14
CA LEU A 88 -21.52 -24.49 8.54
C LEU A 88 -20.08 -24.07 8.88
N ALA A 89 -19.46 -23.19 8.09
CA ALA A 89 -18.12 -22.68 8.36
C ALA A 89 -18.05 -21.85 9.65
N ARG A 90 -19.12 -21.10 10.00
CA ARG A 90 -19.23 -20.35 11.26
C ARG A 90 -19.38 -21.29 12.45
N GLU A 91 -20.21 -22.33 12.34
CA GLU A 91 -20.38 -23.35 13.38
C GLU A 91 -19.07 -24.11 13.63
N LYS A 92 -18.38 -24.56 12.57
CA LYS A 92 -17.06 -25.20 12.65
C LYS A 92 -16.05 -24.30 13.38
N THR A 93 -16.00 -23.02 12.99
CA THR A 93 -15.11 -22.04 13.63
C THR A 93 -15.41 -21.91 15.12
N SER A 94 -16.68 -21.75 15.49
CA SER A 94 -17.12 -21.62 16.88
C SER A 94 -16.73 -22.85 17.71
N SER A 95 -16.99 -24.05 17.19
CA SER A 95 -16.64 -25.32 17.83
C SER A 95 -15.14 -25.45 18.12
N ILE A 96 -14.29 -25.13 17.13
CA ILE A 96 -12.82 -25.13 17.31
C ILE A 96 -12.41 -24.11 18.39
N CYS A 97 -12.88 -22.88 18.29
CA CYS A 97 -12.45 -21.79 19.19
C CYS A 97 -12.85 -22.04 20.65
N ASN A 98 -14.05 -22.57 20.88
CA ASN A 98 -14.52 -22.91 22.22
C ASN A 98 -13.64 -23.98 22.90
N ASN A 99 -13.04 -24.89 22.12
CA ASN A 99 -12.13 -25.89 22.67
C ASN A 99 -10.75 -25.31 23.05
N LEU A 100 -10.32 -24.24 22.36
CA LEU A 100 -9.00 -23.62 22.52
C LEU A 100 -8.94 -22.65 23.71
N GLU A 101 -10.01 -21.93 24.03
CA GLU A 101 -10.02 -20.82 25.00
C GLU A 101 -9.95 -21.25 26.49
N LYS A 102 -9.39 -22.43 26.77
CA LYS A 102 -9.21 -22.99 28.12
C LYS A 102 -7.99 -22.42 28.85
N ASP A 103 -7.01 -21.94 28.11
CA ASP A 103 -5.79 -21.34 28.64
C ASP A 103 -5.29 -20.18 27.75
N LYS A 104 -4.22 -19.52 28.17
CA LYS A 104 -3.66 -18.38 27.43
C LYS A 104 -3.09 -18.76 26.07
N ARG A 105 -2.43 -19.92 25.95
CA ARG A 105 -1.82 -20.37 24.68
C ARG A 105 -2.92 -20.65 23.66
N GLY A 106 -3.95 -21.38 24.07
CA GLY A 106 -5.11 -21.66 23.22
C GLY A 106 -5.92 -20.41 22.88
N HIS A 107 -6.03 -19.41 23.77
CA HIS A 107 -6.63 -18.12 23.42
C HIS A 107 -5.88 -17.40 22.29
N ILE A 108 -4.55 -17.37 22.34
CA ILE A 108 -3.72 -16.77 21.28
C ILE A 108 -3.89 -17.54 19.96
N VAL A 109 -3.93 -18.88 20.00
CA VAL A 109 -4.17 -19.71 18.81
C VAL A 109 -5.59 -19.49 18.24
N SER A 110 -6.59 -19.35 19.10
CA SER A 110 -7.97 -19.00 18.71
C SER A 110 -8.01 -17.67 17.96
N GLU A 111 -7.33 -16.65 18.47
CA GLU A 111 -7.24 -15.34 17.80
C GLU A 111 -6.47 -15.41 16.47
N LEU A 112 -5.33 -16.12 16.44
CA LEU A 112 -4.58 -16.36 15.20
C LEU A 112 -5.49 -16.97 14.13
N TYR A 113 -6.19 -18.05 14.47
CA TYR A 113 -7.09 -18.77 13.56
C TYR A 113 -8.26 -17.91 13.10
N LYS A 114 -8.97 -17.23 14.01
CA LYS A 114 -10.11 -16.34 13.67
C LYS A 114 -9.65 -15.22 12.74
N THR A 115 -8.55 -14.57 13.06
CA THR A 115 -8.03 -13.45 12.25
C THR A 115 -7.45 -13.91 10.92
N GLU A 116 -6.93 -15.14 10.83
CA GLU A 116 -6.48 -15.74 9.57
C GLU A 116 -7.65 -16.01 8.63
N LYS A 117 -8.76 -16.57 9.14
CA LYS A 117 -9.97 -16.78 8.32
C LYS A 117 -10.55 -15.49 7.81
N ASN A 118 -10.58 -14.44 8.64
CA ASN A 118 -11.02 -13.12 8.19
C ASN A 118 -10.09 -12.59 7.10
N TYR A 119 -8.77 -12.72 7.30
CA TYR A 119 -7.80 -12.30 6.32
C TYR A 119 -7.89 -13.06 4.98
N VAL A 120 -8.15 -14.37 4.97
CA VAL A 120 -8.41 -15.12 3.73
C VAL A 120 -9.66 -14.63 3.00
N ARG A 121 -10.73 -14.29 3.74
CA ARG A 121 -11.92 -13.68 3.14
C ARG A 121 -11.61 -12.30 2.54
N ASP A 122 -10.84 -11.49 3.25
CA ASP A 122 -10.41 -10.18 2.75
C ASP A 122 -9.55 -10.35 1.48
N LEU A 123 -8.65 -11.34 1.45
CA LEU A 123 -7.85 -11.65 0.28
C LEU A 123 -8.68 -12.11 -0.92
N ASP A 124 -9.73 -12.92 -0.71
CA ASP A 124 -10.64 -13.34 -1.78
C ASP A 124 -11.33 -12.13 -2.42
N ILE A 125 -11.82 -11.19 -1.59
CA ILE A 125 -12.41 -9.93 -2.07
C ILE A 125 -11.38 -9.15 -2.90
N ILE A 126 -10.16 -8.98 -2.39
CA ILE A 126 -9.12 -8.20 -3.05
C ILE A 126 -8.66 -8.92 -4.35
N MET A 127 -8.57 -10.25 -4.37
CA MET A 127 -8.16 -11.05 -5.54
C MET A 127 -9.15 -10.91 -6.70
N ASN A 128 -10.44 -10.83 -6.39
CA ASN A 128 -11.46 -10.56 -7.39
C ASN A 128 -11.39 -9.14 -7.98
N ILE A 129 -10.64 -8.22 -7.35
CA ILE A 129 -10.44 -6.83 -7.78
C ILE A 129 -9.04 -6.61 -8.38
N PHE A 130 -8.05 -7.43 -8.03
CA PHE A 130 -6.65 -7.27 -8.37
C PHE A 130 -6.00 -8.59 -8.78
N ASP A 131 -5.38 -8.57 -9.97
CA ASP A 131 -4.59 -9.68 -10.48
C ASP A 131 -3.23 -9.78 -9.76
N GLY A 132 -2.63 -10.98 -9.73
CA GLY A 132 -1.31 -11.23 -9.17
C GLY A 132 -1.26 -11.48 -7.66
N MET A 133 -2.35 -12.02 -7.09
CA MET A 133 -2.43 -12.42 -5.68
C MET A 133 -2.73 -13.91 -5.47
N ASP A 134 -2.81 -14.71 -6.54
CA ASP A 134 -3.20 -16.12 -6.46
C ASP A 134 -2.28 -16.91 -5.53
N GLU A 135 -0.96 -16.76 -5.68
CA GLU A 135 0.03 -17.45 -4.84
C GLU A 135 -0.10 -17.08 -3.35
N LEU A 136 -0.51 -15.85 -3.07
CA LEU A 136 -0.73 -15.38 -1.70
C LEU A 136 -2.03 -15.96 -1.14
N PHE A 137 -3.11 -15.89 -1.92
CA PHE A 137 -4.40 -16.44 -1.55
C PHE A 137 -4.33 -17.96 -1.31
N GLU A 138 -3.68 -18.70 -2.21
CA GLU A 138 -3.46 -20.15 -2.09
C GLU A 138 -2.66 -20.50 -0.83
N LEU A 139 -1.59 -19.75 -0.54
CA LEU A 139 -0.78 -19.93 0.66
C LEU A 139 -1.63 -19.79 1.94
N HIS A 140 -2.38 -18.69 2.05
CA HIS A 140 -3.14 -18.42 3.27
C HIS A 140 -4.35 -19.36 3.41
N THR A 141 -4.96 -19.77 2.29
CA THR A 141 -5.99 -20.82 2.28
C THR A 141 -5.41 -22.16 2.76
N LEU A 142 -4.23 -22.54 2.28
CA LEU A 142 -3.52 -23.74 2.73
C LEU A 142 -3.16 -23.64 4.22
N PHE A 143 -2.72 -22.48 4.68
CA PHE A 143 -2.38 -22.24 6.08
C PHE A 143 -3.60 -22.38 6.99
N VAL A 144 -4.75 -21.81 6.62
CA VAL A 144 -6.03 -22.03 7.32
C VAL A 144 -6.40 -23.51 7.34
N SER A 145 -6.31 -24.20 6.20
CA SER A 145 -6.64 -25.63 6.14
C SER A 145 -5.76 -26.46 7.09
N LYS A 146 -4.44 -26.22 7.11
CA LYS A 146 -3.52 -26.89 8.03
C LYS A 146 -3.76 -26.52 9.49
N LEU A 147 -4.15 -25.27 9.79
CA LEU A 147 -4.59 -24.87 11.12
C LEU A 147 -5.86 -25.65 11.52
N GLU A 148 -6.88 -25.71 10.67
CA GLU A 148 -8.10 -26.46 10.97
C GLU A 148 -7.81 -27.94 11.28
N ASP A 149 -6.87 -28.55 10.57
CA ASP A 149 -6.42 -29.92 10.83
C ASP A 149 -5.71 -30.09 12.17
N LEU A 150 -4.89 -29.13 12.60
CA LEU A 150 -4.19 -29.15 13.90
C LEU A 150 -5.11 -28.81 15.08
N LEU A 151 -6.12 -27.98 14.84
CA LEU A 151 -7.04 -27.43 15.85
C LEU A 151 -8.34 -28.21 15.95
N ALA A 152 -8.50 -29.29 15.17
CA ALA A 152 -9.65 -30.18 15.27
C ALA A 152 -9.85 -30.63 16.73
N VAL A 153 -11.11 -30.74 17.15
CA VAL A 153 -11.50 -30.93 18.56
C VAL A 153 -10.84 -32.15 19.20
N ASP A 154 -10.62 -33.19 18.42
CA ASP A 154 -9.99 -34.46 18.79
C ASP A 154 -8.45 -34.45 18.73
N LYS A 155 -7.85 -33.44 18.09
CA LYS A 155 -6.40 -33.35 17.86
C LYS A 155 -5.69 -32.27 18.67
N TRP A 156 -6.39 -31.20 19.06
CA TRP A 156 -5.80 -30.12 19.83
C TRP A 156 -5.30 -30.58 21.21
N SER A 157 -4.06 -30.20 21.54
CA SER A 157 -3.46 -30.39 22.84
C SER A 157 -2.55 -29.20 23.17
N THR A 158 -2.85 -28.50 24.28
CA THR A 158 -2.02 -27.39 24.77
C THR A 158 -0.55 -27.79 24.94
N GLU A 159 -0.29 -29.04 25.34
CA GLU A 159 1.04 -29.58 25.67
C GLU A 159 1.81 -30.16 24.48
N LYS A 160 1.15 -30.39 23.33
CA LYS A 160 1.76 -31.14 22.22
C LYS A 160 1.57 -30.50 20.85
N THR A 161 0.48 -29.77 20.61
CA THR A 161 0.19 -29.22 19.28
C THR A 161 1.24 -28.19 18.90
N ALA A 162 1.91 -28.40 17.78
CA ALA A 162 3.02 -27.58 17.32
C ALA A 162 2.59 -26.57 16.25
N ILE A 163 2.39 -25.31 16.67
CA ILE A 163 2.00 -24.19 15.80
C ILE A 163 3.23 -23.56 15.15
N GLY A 164 4.33 -23.41 15.90
CA GLY A 164 5.60 -22.94 15.36
C GLY A 164 6.09 -23.82 14.22
N LYS A 165 5.97 -25.15 14.38
CA LYS A 165 6.32 -26.12 13.32
C LYS A 165 5.57 -25.86 12.01
N LEU A 166 4.28 -25.51 12.06
CA LEU A 166 3.49 -25.19 10.87
C LEU A 166 4.05 -23.98 10.11
N PHE A 167 4.45 -22.92 10.83
CA PHE A 167 5.10 -21.76 10.20
C PHE A 167 6.45 -22.14 9.59
N SER A 168 7.25 -22.96 10.28
CA SER A 168 8.53 -23.44 9.76
C SER A 168 8.36 -24.28 8.50
N ASP A 169 7.35 -25.15 8.44
CA ASP A 169 7.06 -25.99 7.28
C ASP A 169 6.60 -25.19 6.04
N LEU A 170 5.98 -24.03 6.25
CA LEU A 170 5.49 -23.16 5.19
C LEU A 170 6.40 -21.97 4.89
N ARG A 171 7.58 -21.90 5.53
CA ARG A 171 8.50 -20.76 5.44
C ARG A 171 8.82 -20.38 4.00
N GLU A 172 9.22 -21.35 3.18
CA GLU A 172 9.59 -21.09 1.78
C GLU A 172 8.40 -20.57 0.97
N SER A 173 7.20 -21.09 1.24
CA SER A 173 5.96 -20.62 0.61
C SER A 173 5.64 -19.19 1.02
N PHE A 174 5.80 -18.83 2.30
CA PHE A 174 5.68 -17.45 2.76
C PHE A 174 6.66 -16.52 2.05
N ASP A 175 7.95 -16.86 2.02
CA ASP A 175 8.98 -16.04 1.38
C ASP A 175 8.68 -15.83 -0.12
N ARG A 176 8.24 -16.88 -0.82
CA ARG A 176 7.90 -16.84 -2.24
C ARG A 176 6.65 -16.01 -2.53
N SER A 177 5.52 -16.34 -1.92
CA SER A 177 4.23 -15.69 -2.22
C SER A 177 4.26 -14.20 -1.89
N TYR A 178 4.93 -13.81 -0.79
CA TYR A 178 5.09 -12.40 -0.45
C TYR A 178 6.06 -11.66 -1.37
N ALA A 179 7.10 -12.32 -1.88
CA ALA A 179 7.99 -11.69 -2.85
C ALA A 179 7.25 -11.33 -4.15
N VAL A 180 6.40 -12.24 -4.66
CA VAL A 180 5.55 -12.01 -5.84
C VAL A 180 4.51 -10.93 -5.56
N PHE A 181 3.82 -11.01 -4.43
CA PHE A 181 2.81 -10.03 -4.05
C PHE A 181 3.36 -8.59 -3.98
N ILE A 182 4.56 -8.38 -3.43
CA ILE A 182 5.13 -7.03 -3.32
C ILE A 182 5.40 -6.43 -4.71
N ASP A 183 5.89 -7.24 -5.64
CA ASP A 183 6.19 -6.78 -6.99
C ASP A 183 4.87 -6.38 -7.70
N SER A 184 3.81 -7.18 -7.55
CA SER A 184 2.45 -6.86 -8.04
C SER A 184 1.83 -5.64 -7.33
N TYR A 185 2.01 -5.50 -6.02
CA TYR A 185 1.49 -4.39 -5.21
C TYR A 185 2.06 -3.05 -5.69
N ASN A 186 3.36 -3.00 -5.94
CA ASN A 186 4.03 -1.78 -6.41
C ASN A 186 3.54 -1.36 -7.81
N LEU A 187 3.38 -2.32 -8.72
CA LEU A 187 2.80 -2.07 -10.03
C LEU A 187 1.37 -1.53 -9.90
N SER A 188 0.54 -2.18 -9.10
CA SER A 188 -0.85 -1.76 -8.83
C SER A 188 -0.93 -0.35 -8.26
N GLN A 189 -0.05 0.02 -7.31
CA GLN A 189 -0.01 1.39 -6.76
C GLN A 189 0.33 2.44 -7.82
N LYS A 190 1.28 2.15 -8.71
CA LYS A 190 1.66 3.04 -9.80
C LYS A 190 0.50 3.26 -10.78
N GLU A 191 -0.13 2.17 -11.22
CA GLU A 191 -1.27 2.23 -12.15
C GLU A 191 -2.46 2.98 -11.52
N MET A 192 -2.81 2.67 -10.26
CA MET A 192 -3.87 3.40 -9.56
C MET A 192 -3.59 4.90 -9.46
N LYS A 193 -2.34 5.31 -9.17
CA LYS A 193 -1.96 6.73 -9.11
C LYS A 193 -2.10 7.41 -10.49
N GLY A 194 -1.73 6.73 -11.57
CA GLY A 194 -1.94 7.20 -12.94
C GLY A 194 -3.42 7.38 -13.27
N LEU A 195 -4.24 6.36 -12.98
CA LEU A 195 -5.69 6.42 -13.21
C LEU A 195 -6.39 7.50 -12.39
N GLU A 196 -6.00 7.73 -11.13
CA GLU A 196 -6.53 8.83 -10.30
C GLU A 196 -6.18 10.23 -10.87
N SER A 197 -5.04 10.36 -11.54
CA SER A 197 -4.61 11.60 -12.20
C SER A 197 -5.38 11.82 -13.51
N ASP A 198 -5.43 10.79 -14.34
CA ASP A 198 -5.80 10.93 -15.75
C ASP A 198 -7.30 10.72 -16.00
N ASN A 199 -8.01 10.09 -15.05
CA ASN A 199 -9.42 9.75 -15.17
C ASN A 199 -10.25 10.35 -14.02
N PRO A 200 -10.90 11.51 -14.23
CA PRO A 200 -11.76 12.14 -13.23
C PRO A 200 -12.93 11.26 -12.77
N ALA A 201 -13.45 10.39 -13.64
CA ALA A 201 -14.52 9.47 -13.28
C ALA A 201 -14.01 8.38 -12.32
N TYR A 202 -12.82 7.83 -12.58
CA TYR A 202 -12.16 6.89 -11.67
C TYR A 202 -11.86 7.54 -10.31
N LYS A 203 -11.32 8.77 -10.32
CA LYS A 203 -11.08 9.54 -9.09
C LYS A 203 -12.36 9.79 -8.28
N SER A 204 -13.45 10.16 -8.95
CA SER A 204 -14.76 10.35 -8.30
C SER A 204 -15.28 9.02 -7.75
N PHE A 205 -15.14 7.93 -8.51
CA PHE A 205 -15.56 6.60 -8.12
C PHE A 205 -14.85 6.13 -6.83
N ILE A 206 -13.52 6.16 -6.79
CA ILE A 206 -12.73 5.80 -5.59
C ILE A 206 -13.09 6.70 -4.39
N SER A 207 -13.34 7.99 -4.62
CA SER A 207 -13.80 8.93 -3.58
C SER A 207 -15.17 8.53 -3.02
N GLU A 208 -16.14 8.21 -3.87
CA GLU A 208 -17.48 7.80 -3.42
C GLU A 208 -17.46 6.45 -2.71
N LEU A 209 -16.66 5.48 -3.19
CA LEU A 209 -16.44 4.19 -2.50
C LEU A 209 -15.99 4.38 -1.06
N SER A 210 -15.02 5.27 -0.81
CA SER A 210 -14.47 5.51 0.52
C SER A 210 -15.47 6.10 1.53
N LYS A 211 -16.58 6.67 1.05
CA LYS A 211 -17.62 7.30 1.87
C LYS A 211 -18.70 6.32 2.33
N LEU A 212 -18.78 5.14 1.72
CA LEU A 212 -19.74 4.12 2.08
C LEU A 212 -19.41 3.59 3.48
N LYS A 213 -20.44 3.51 4.33
CA LYS A 213 -20.28 3.03 5.72
C LYS A 213 -19.90 1.55 5.75
N GLU A 214 -20.28 0.84 4.71
CA GLU A 214 -20.19 -0.59 4.52
C GLU A 214 -18.81 -1.03 4.01
N ALA A 215 -18.06 -0.11 3.40
CA ALA A 215 -16.62 -0.25 3.19
C ALA A 215 -15.82 -0.14 4.50
N ASN A 216 -16.49 0.00 5.65
CA ASN A 216 -15.90 0.26 6.96
C ASN A 216 -14.94 1.46 6.96
N ARG A 217 -15.16 2.41 6.03
CA ARG A 217 -14.27 3.55 5.68
C ARG A 217 -12.88 3.16 5.16
N GLN A 218 -12.63 1.89 4.84
CA GLN A 218 -11.38 1.48 4.24
C GLN A 218 -11.39 1.83 2.76
N ASN A 219 -10.46 2.68 2.35
CA ASN A 219 -10.23 2.92 0.93
C ASN A 219 -9.52 1.70 0.30
N LEU A 220 -9.61 1.58 -1.02
CA LEU A 220 -8.99 0.49 -1.77
C LEU A 220 -7.47 0.32 -1.49
N LYS A 221 -6.78 1.44 -1.19
CA LYS A 221 -5.36 1.44 -0.81
C LYS A 221 -5.13 0.81 0.56
N GLU A 222 -6.07 0.97 1.49
CA GLU A 222 -6.07 0.35 2.83
C GLU A 222 -6.31 -1.15 2.79
N LEU A 223 -7.10 -1.64 1.83
CA LEU A 223 -7.26 -3.08 1.60
C LEU A 223 -5.98 -3.70 1.03
N LEU A 224 -5.36 -3.04 0.04
CA LEU A 224 -4.13 -3.53 -0.59
C LEU A 224 -2.92 -3.57 0.35
N ILE A 225 -2.89 -2.77 1.42
CA ILE A 225 -1.79 -2.82 2.41
C ILE A 225 -1.97 -3.97 3.42
N THR A 226 -3.14 -4.61 3.48
CA THR A 226 -3.43 -5.64 4.48
C THR A 226 -2.45 -6.82 4.47
N PRO A 227 -1.93 -7.31 3.32
CA PRO A 227 -0.95 -8.40 3.36
C PRO A 227 0.37 -7.99 3.99
N ILE A 228 0.82 -6.77 3.72
CA ILE A 228 2.01 -6.20 4.37
C ILE A 228 1.79 -6.14 5.89
N GLN A 229 0.63 -5.67 6.33
CA GLN A 229 0.27 -5.63 7.76
C GLN A 229 0.12 -7.04 8.37
N ARG A 230 -0.31 -8.05 7.61
CA ARG A 230 -0.45 -9.42 8.14
C ARG A 230 0.91 -9.99 8.55
N THR A 231 1.96 -9.76 7.76
CA THR A 231 3.33 -10.20 8.13
C THR A 231 3.80 -9.62 9.46
N THR A 232 3.43 -8.37 9.77
CA THR A 232 3.76 -7.75 11.05
C THR A 232 2.92 -8.29 12.20
N ARG A 233 1.75 -8.87 11.95
CA ARG A 233 0.94 -9.47 13.02
C ARG A 233 1.47 -10.83 13.45
N TYR A 234 2.05 -11.62 12.54
CA TYR A 234 2.61 -12.93 12.89
C TYR A 234 3.73 -12.85 13.93
N HIS A 235 4.56 -11.81 13.88
CA HIS A 235 5.60 -11.64 14.90
C HIS A 235 5.03 -11.43 16.31
N LEU A 236 3.82 -10.86 16.44
CA LEU A 236 3.16 -10.67 17.73
C LEU A 236 2.60 -12.01 18.23
N PHE A 237 1.84 -12.71 17.37
CA PHE A 237 1.28 -14.02 17.71
C PHE A 237 2.37 -15.02 18.11
N LEU A 238 3.44 -15.13 17.33
CA LEU A 238 4.52 -16.09 17.60
C LEU A 238 5.28 -15.76 18.88
N LYS A 239 5.53 -14.47 19.16
CA LYS A 239 6.16 -14.04 20.40
C LYS A 239 5.30 -14.34 21.63
N ASP A 240 3.99 -14.08 21.54
CA ASP A 240 3.06 -14.34 22.62
C ASP A 240 2.85 -15.85 22.84
N LEU A 241 2.83 -16.65 21.76
CA LEU A 241 2.82 -18.10 21.84
C LEU A 241 4.08 -18.64 22.49
N GLU A 242 5.27 -18.19 22.08
CA GLU A 242 6.55 -18.60 22.66
C GLU A 242 6.60 -18.28 24.16
N LYS A 243 6.12 -17.09 24.57
CA LYS A 243 6.05 -16.67 25.97
C LYS A 243 5.12 -17.55 26.82
N HIS A 244 4.03 -18.04 26.24
CA HIS A 244 3.04 -18.87 26.95
C HIS A 244 3.18 -20.37 26.63
N THR A 245 4.31 -20.77 26.05
CA THR A 245 4.66 -22.17 25.79
C THR A 245 5.80 -22.58 26.74
N PRO A 246 5.64 -23.65 27.54
CA PRO A 246 6.71 -24.15 28.42
C PRO A 246 8.01 -24.48 27.68
N ASP A 247 9.15 -24.40 28.36
CA ASP A 247 10.46 -24.62 27.71
C ASP A 247 10.70 -26.07 27.30
N ASP A 248 10.01 -27.03 27.93
CA ASP A 248 10.02 -28.45 27.62
C ASP A 248 9.00 -28.86 26.54
N HIS A 249 8.17 -27.92 26.08
CA HIS A 249 7.18 -28.16 25.05
C HIS A 249 7.85 -28.42 23.68
N PRO A 250 7.39 -29.41 22.88
CA PRO A 250 8.05 -29.77 21.61
C PRO A 250 8.10 -28.63 20.59
N ASP A 251 7.10 -27.75 20.60
CA ASP A 251 6.99 -26.57 19.71
C ASP A 251 7.87 -25.37 20.14
N LYS A 252 8.51 -25.40 21.31
CA LYS A 252 9.20 -24.21 21.85
C LYS A 252 10.28 -23.68 20.91
N ARG A 253 11.12 -24.59 20.39
CA ARG A 253 12.19 -24.26 19.45
C ARG A 253 11.63 -23.75 18.12
N ASP A 254 10.64 -24.46 17.58
CA ASP A 254 10.04 -24.12 16.29
C ASP A 254 9.28 -22.77 16.36
N LEU A 255 8.70 -22.40 17.50
CA LEU A 255 8.12 -21.07 17.72
C LEU A 255 9.18 -19.96 17.66
N SER A 256 10.35 -20.19 18.24
CA SER A 256 11.47 -19.24 18.20
C SER A 256 12.00 -19.06 16.77
N GLU A 257 12.18 -20.17 16.05
CA GLU A 257 12.60 -20.17 14.64
C GLU A 257 11.55 -19.49 13.74
N ALA A 258 10.27 -19.81 13.93
CA ALA A 258 9.17 -19.19 13.21
C ALA A 258 9.08 -17.68 13.49
N TRP A 259 9.26 -17.25 14.74
CA TRP A 259 9.25 -15.83 15.12
C TRP A 259 10.37 -15.07 14.41
N ALA A 260 11.59 -15.60 14.41
CA ALA A 260 12.72 -15.01 13.70
C ALA A 260 12.47 -14.96 12.18
N SER A 261 11.87 -16.01 11.61
CA SER A 261 11.54 -16.09 10.19
C SER A 261 10.50 -15.04 9.79
N MET A 262 9.38 -14.95 10.52
CA MET A 262 8.31 -13.98 10.22
C MET A 262 8.74 -12.53 10.48
N THR A 263 9.63 -12.31 11.45
CA THR A 263 10.27 -11.00 11.66
C THR A 263 11.15 -10.60 10.47
N SER A 264 11.90 -11.56 9.93
CA SER A 264 12.74 -11.34 8.75
C SER A 264 11.90 -11.07 7.50
N LEU A 265 10.78 -11.79 7.33
CA LEU A 265 9.83 -11.56 6.25
C LEU A 265 9.20 -10.16 6.34
N ALA A 266 8.71 -9.76 7.52
CA ALA A 266 8.13 -8.42 7.72
C ALA A 266 9.15 -7.31 7.40
N LYS A 267 10.42 -7.50 7.78
CA LYS A 267 11.50 -6.59 7.42
C LYS A 267 11.74 -6.55 5.91
N LEU A 268 11.85 -7.71 5.27
CA LEU A 268 12.05 -7.82 3.81
C LEU A 268 10.94 -7.10 3.04
N VAL A 269 9.68 -7.32 3.43
CA VAL A 269 8.50 -6.69 2.82
C VAL A 269 8.58 -5.17 2.94
N ASN A 270 8.89 -4.68 4.14
CA ASN A 270 9.03 -3.25 4.40
C ASN A 270 10.21 -2.62 3.63
N ASP A 271 11.35 -3.31 3.58
CA ASP A 271 12.56 -2.84 2.90
C ASP A 271 12.36 -2.82 1.37
N LYS A 272 11.68 -3.82 0.79
CA LYS A 272 11.29 -3.81 -0.64
C LYS A 272 10.35 -2.64 -0.95
N LYS A 273 9.31 -2.43 -0.12
CA LYS A 273 8.38 -1.30 -0.29
C LYS A 273 9.11 0.03 -0.27
N ARG A 274 9.94 0.25 0.76
CA ARG A 274 10.76 1.47 0.88
C ARG A 274 11.66 1.64 -0.34
N SER A 275 12.36 0.59 -0.76
CA SER A 275 13.28 0.67 -1.90
C SER A 275 12.57 1.09 -3.19
N GLU A 276 11.34 0.62 -3.39
CA GLU A 276 10.53 1.02 -4.55
C GLU A 276 10.03 2.46 -4.46
N GLU A 277 9.59 2.91 -3.28
CA GLU A 277 9.20 4.31 -3.04
C GLU A 277 10.39 5.24 -3.32
N GLU A 278 11.58 4.90 -2.82
CA GLU A 278 12.81 5.68 -3.03
C GLU A 278 13.23 5.69 -4.52
N ARG A 279 13.03 4.57 -5.23
CA ARG A 279 13.33 4.47 -6.67
C ARG A 279 12.35 5.29 -7.49
N THR A 280 11.05 5.14 -7.23
CA THR A 280 10.00 5.89 -7.92
C THR A 280 10.14 7.38 -7.66
N GLY A 281 10.43 7.77 -6.43
CA GLY A 281 10.69 9.15 -6.05
C GLY A 281 11.86 9.79 -6.80
N LEU A 282 12.91 9.02 -7.14
CA LEU A 282 14.02 9.52 -7.95
C LEU A 282 13.57 9.85 -9.39
N PHE A 283 12.75 8.98 -10.00
CA PHE A 283 12.19 9.24 -11.33
C PHE A 283 11.23 10.43 -11.31
N GLU A 284 10.37 10.53 -10.29
CA GLU A 284 9.47 11.67 -10.13
C GLU A 284 10.24 12.99 -9.97
N ALA A 285 11.32 13.00 -9.19
CA ALA A 285 12.18 14.17 -9.03
C ALA A 285 12.82 14.60 -10.37
N PHE A 286 13.28 13.64 -11.18
CA PHE A 286 13.81 13.91 -12.52
C PHE A 286 12.72 14.47 -13.46
N GLU A 287 11.57 13.79 -13.53
CA GLU A 287 10.45 14.16 -14.40
C GLU A 287 9.85 15.51 -14.04
N GLN A 288 9.83 15.91 -12.77
CA GLN A 288 9.27 17.19 -12.35
C GLN A 288 10.29 18.35 -12.44
N THR A 289 11.56 18.05 -12.73
CA THR A 289 12.64 19.04 -12.74
C THR A 289 13.08 19.40 -14.15
N LYS A 290 12.79 20.64 -14.57
CA LYS A 290 13.26 21.21 -15.83
C LYS A 290 14.79 21.33 -15.85
N ASN A 291 15.39 20.93 -16.98
CA ASN A 291 16.84 20.91 -17.21
C ASN A 291 17.62 20.02 -16.22
N CYS A 292 17.00 18.96 -15.69
CA CYS A 292 17.68 18.01 -14.83
C CYS A 292 18.69 17.17 -15.65
N PRO A 293 19.95 17.04 -15.20
CA PRO A 293 20.91 16.17 -15.87
C PRO A 293 20.46 14.70 -15.85
N ALA A 294 20.58 14.00 -16.98
CA ALA A 294 20.29 12.57 -17.06
C ALA A 294 21.16 11.72 -16.11
N THR A 295 22.31 12.26 -15.68
CA THR A 295 23.20 11.64 -14.69
C THR A 295 22.55 11.46 -13.31
N LEU A 296 21.42 12.11 -13.04
CA LEU A 296 20.63 11.89 -11.83
C LEU A 296 20.08 10.45 -11.77
N ILE A 297 19.67 9.89 -12.92
CA ILE A 297 19.11 8.54 -12.97
C ILE A 297 20.27 7.53 -12.95
N SER A 298 20.33 6.74 -11.88
CA SER A 298 21.33 5.69 -11.69
C SER A 298 20.71 4.50 -10.99
N ALA A 299 21.04 3.28 -11.43
CA ALA A 299 20.51 2.04 -10.84
C ALA A 299 20.86 1.87 -9.36
N LYS A 300 21.90 2.54 -8.88
CA LYS A 300 22.33 2.49 -7.47
C LYS A 300 21.81 3.66 -6.63
N ARG A 301 21.22 4.69 -7.26
CA ARG A 301 20.78 5.90 -6.57
C ARG A 301 19.34 5.74 -6.09
N ARG A 302 19.08 6.16 -4.86
CA ARG A 302 17.78 6.13 -4.21
C ARG A 302 17.43 7.53 -3.71
N MET A 303 16.17 7.96 -3.85
CA MET A 303 15.69 9.21 -3.28
C MET A 303 15.22 8.94 -1.85
N ILE A 304 15.92 9.47 -0.86
CA ILE A 304 15.71 9.14 0.57
C ILE A 304 14.74 10.11 1.23
N PHE A 305 14.82 11.39 0.88
CA PHE A 305 14.03 12.43 1.53
C PHE A 305 13.85 13.64 0.62
N SER A 306 12.77 14.41 0.80
CA SER A 306 12.63 15.71 0.16
C SER A 306 11.99 16.75 1.08
N VAL A 307 12.28 18.02 0.84
CA VAL A 307 11.77 19.12 1.67
C VAL A 307 11.76 20.47 0.94
N ASP A 308 10.72 21.26 1.19
CA ASP A 308 10.64 22.65 0.77
C ASP A 308 11.37 23.58 1.74
N VAL A 309 12.15 24.51 1.17
CA VAL A 309 12.93 25.48 1.93
C VAL A 309 12.93 26.85 1.24
N LEU A 310 13.32 27.90 1.98
CA LEU A 310 13.54 29.24 1.44
C LEU A 310 15.04 29.57 1.45
N ASP A 311 15.60 29.98 0.33
CA ASP A 311 16.94 30.56 0.34
C ASP A 311 16.92 31.96 0.95
N ILE A 312 17.66 32.17 2.03
CA ILE A 312 17.69 33.46 2.75
C ILE A 312 18.29 34.56 1.88
N LYS A 313 19.27 34.24 1.01
CA LYS A 313 19.95 35.25 0.20
C LYS A 313 19.06 35.78 -0.92
N SER A 314 18.33 34.91 -1.61
CA SER A 314 17.49 35.29 -2.75
C SER A 314 16.01 35.45 -2.41
N SER A 315 15.58 35.06 -1.20
CA SER A 315 14.17 34.99 -0.79
C SER A 315 13.30 34.16 -1.75
N LYS A 316 13.90 33.18 -2.43
CA LYS A 316 13.21 32.27 -3.35
C LYS A 316 12.97 30.93 -2.68
N SER A 317 11.89 30.27 -3.09
CA SER A 317 11.55 28.94 -2.63
C SER A 317 12.30 27.87 -3.45
N PHE A 318 12.80 26.87 -2.75
CA PHE A 318 13.56 25.74 -3.26
C PHE A 318 12.93 24.44 -2.77
N HIS A 319 13.15 23.38 -3.54
CA HIS A 319 12.85 22.02 -3.14
C HIS A 319 14.13 21.19 -3.19
N LEU A 320 14.46 20.56 -2.08
CA LEU A 320 15.65 19.74 -1.93
C LEU A 320 15.26 18.26 -2.04
N PHE A 321 15.95 17.50 -2.87
CA PHE A 321 15.84 16.04 -2.92
C PHE A 321 17.14 15.42 -2.43
N LEU A 322 17.11 14.83 -1.25
CA LEU A 322 18.23 14.07 -0.69
C LEU A 322 18.25 12.69 -1.32
N CYS A 323 19.29 12.42 -2.11
CA CYS A 323 19.57 11.09 -2.64
C CYS A 323 20.56 10.35 -1.73
N SER A 324 20.79 9.07 -2.02
CA SER A 324 21.76 8.23 -1.30
C SER A 324 23.20 8.72 -1.33
N ASP A 325 23.59 9.48 -2.37
CA ASP A 325 24.98 9.87 -2.66
C ASP A 325 25.15 11.35 -3.03
N LEU A 326 24.05 12.08 -3.28
CA LEU A 326 24.05 13.50 -3.59
C LEU A 326 22.83 14.22 -3.02
N LEU A 327 22.88 15.55 -3.01
CA LEU A 327 21.74 16.41 -2.71
C LEU A 327 21.35 17.17 -3.98
N LEU A 328 20.19 16.89 -4.55
CA LEU A 328 19.66 17.63 -5.69
C LEU A 328 18.96 18.89 -5.18
N ILE A 329 19.45 20.04 -5.63
CA ILE A 329 18.94 21.37 -5.28
C ILE A 329 18.16 21.91 -6.48
N THR A 330 16.90 22.27 -6.24
CA THR A 330 16.01 22.80 -7.28
C THR A 330 15.30 24.07 -6.80
N SER A 331 15.02 24.98 -7.71
CA SER A 331 14.19 26.17 -7.44
C SER A 331 12.76 25.94 -7.90
N ASN A 332 11.78 26.39 -7.12
CA ASN A 332 10.36 26.29 -7.48
C ASN A 332 10.00 27.18 -8.68
N ILE A 333 9.23 26.64 -9.62
CA ILE A 333 8.69 27.40 -10.75
C ILE A 333 7.37 28.05 -10.29
N ASN A 334 7.31 29.38 -10.32
CA ASN A 334 6.07 30.11 -10.02
C ASN A 334 5.07 29.92 -11.18
N VAL A 335 4.10 29.03 -10.99
CA VAL A 335 3.02 28.71 -11.96
C VAL A 335 2.15 29.94 -12.30
N SER A 336 2.11 30.95 -11.43
CA SER A 336 1.32 32.18 -11.61
C SER A 336 1.72 33.07 -12.78
N ARG A 337 2.88 32.84 -13.43
CA ARG A 337 3.30 33.58 -14.64
C ARG A 337 2.97 32.88 -15.96
N ILE A 338 2.58 31.60 -15.93
CA ILE A 338 2.37 30.79 -17.15
C ILE A 338 0.91 30.89 -17.63
N THR A 339 -0.04 31.18 -16.74
CA THR A 339 -1.48 31.29 -17.09
C THR A 339 -1.85 32.53 -17.91
N GLY A 340 -0.90 33.41 -18.23
CA GLY A 340 -1.13 34.64 -19.00
C GLY A 340 -0.91 34.52 -20.52
N LEU A 341 -0.32 33.43 -21.03
CA LEU A 341 -0.06 33.27 -22.47
C LEU A 341 -0.39 31.84 -22.91
N ILE A 342 -1.44 31.77 -23.71
CA ILE A 342 -2.06 30.64 -24.41
C ILE A 342 -1.06 29.57 -24.87
N GLY A 343 -1.38 28.30 -24.56
CA GLY A 343 -0.85 27.14 -25.29
C GLY A 343 -1.00 25.83 -24.52
N LYS A 344 -2.03 25.03 -24.82
CA LYS A 344 -2.09 23.60 -24.46
C LYS A 344 -0.84 22.91 -25.03
N GLY A 345 0.11 22.53 -24.16
CA GLY A 345 1.28 21.74 -24.49
C GLY A 345 1.83 21.11 -23.21
N ASN A 346 1.99 19.79 -23.25
CA ASN A 346 2.40 18.87 -22.18
C ASN A 346 3.55 19.34 -21.27
N GLU A 347 3.50 18.85 -20.02
CA GLU A 347 4.50 18.86 -18.94
C GLU A 347 4.53 20.12 -18.03
N ASP A 348 3.68 20.12 -17.00
CA ASP A 348 3.80 21.02 -15.85
C ASP A 348 5.02 20.63 -14.99
N LYS A 349 6.23 20.94 -15.46
CA LYS A 349 7.45 20.84 -14.64
C LYS A 349 7.29 21.79 -13.43
N LEU A 350 7.44 21.26 -12.22
CA LEU A 350 7.29 22.00 -10.97
C LEU A 350 8.58 22.71 -10.55
N TYR A 351 9.72 22.13 -10.90
CA TYR A 351 11.03 22.55 -10.42
C TYR A 351 11.96 22.91 -11.57
N LYS A 352 12.96 23.75 -11.29
CA LYS A 352 14.09 24.00 -12.20
C LYS A 352 15.37 23.56 -11.51
N TYR A 353 16.18 22.77 -12.22
CA TYR A 353 17.49 22.32 -11.74
C TYR A 353 18.41 23.50 -11.39
N VAL A 354 19.11 23.40 -10.26
CA VAL A 354 20.12 24.36 -9.82
C VAL A 354 21.49 23.69 -9.67
N SER A 355 21.62 22.65 -8.85
CA SER A 355 22.87 21.93 -8.62
C SER A 355 22.65 20.55 -7.99
N GLN A 356 23.67 19.68 -8.01
CA GLN A 356 23.62 18.33 -7.40
C GLN A 356 24.93 17.94 -6.67
N PRO A 357 25.36 18.68 -5.63
CA PRO A 357 26.58 18.34 -4.90
C PRO A 357 26.55 16.90 -4.34
N SER A 358 27.67 16.17 -4.51
CA SER A 358 27.87 14.88 -3.82
C SER A 358 27.88 15.09 -2.30
N LEU A 359 27.26 14.18 -1.57
CA LEU A 359 27.22 14.23 -0.10
C LEU A 359 28.61 14.21 0.54
N LEU A 360 29.60 13.59 -0.10
CA LEU A 360 30.98 13.59 0.40
C LEU A 360 31.63 14.98 0.33
N ASN A 361 31.15 15.84 -0.57
CA ASN A 361 31.72 17.15 -0.84
C ASN A 361 31.05 18.28 -0.06
N ILE A 362 30.02 17.99 0.74
CA ILE A 362 29.28 18.98 1.53
C ILE A 362 29.01 18.50 2.95
N HIS A 363 28.84 19.43 3.88
CA HIS A 363 28.26 19.18 5.19
C HIS A 363 27.16 20.20 5.50
N ILE A 364 26.34 19.87 6.48
CA ILE A 364 25.28 20.76 6.98
C ILE A 364 25.72 21.33 8.32
N GLU A 365 25.66 22.66 8.45
CA GLU A 365 25.75 23.34 9.74
C GLU A 365 24.37 23.86 10.14
N ASP A 366 24.00 23.68 11.40
CA ASP A 366 22.79 24.29 11.95
C ASP A 366 22.96 25.83 12.03
N ALA A 367 21.88 26.56 11.79
CA ALA A 367 21.88 28.02 11.84
C ALA A 367 20.64 28.54 12.60
N PRO A 368 20.71 29.76 13.16
CA PRO A 368 19.57 30.40 13.82
C PRO A 368 18.32 30.48 12.92
N ASP A 369 17.18 30.82 13.53
CA ASP A 369 15.91 31.06 12.83
C ASP A 369 15.41 29.89 11.97
N ASN A 370 15.59 28.67 12.47
CA ASN A 370 15.23 27.43 11.78
C ASN A 370 15.90 27.27 10.41
N ALA A 371 17.13 27.79 10.26
CA ALA A 371 17.91 27.65 9.05
C ALA A 371 18.97 26.56 9.14
N ILE A 372 19.52 26.21 7.99
CA ILE A 372 20.73 25.38 7.83
C ILE A 372 21.65 26.04 6.81
N LYS A 373 22.95 25.75 6.91
CA LYS A 373 23.94 26.11 5.89
C LYS A 373 24.44 24.84 5.22
N ILE A 374 24.53 24.88 3.89
CA ILE A 374 25.23 23.85 3.11
C ILE A 374 26.64 24.39 2.82
N VAL A 375 27.64 23.69 3.31
CA VAL A 375 29.04 24.14 3.29
C VAL A 375 29.91 23.13 2.53
N ALA A 376 30.83 23.60 1.70
CA ALA A 376 31.71 22.73 0.92
C ALA A 376 32.88 22.14 1.76
N ASN A 377 33.18 20.86 1.58
CA ASN A 377 34.25 20.13 2.30
C ASN A 377 35.63 20.17 1.62
N GLY A 378 35.75 20.49 0.33
CA GLY A 378 36.99 20.33 -0.45
C GLY A 378 36.96 20.95 -1.85
N PRO A 379 38.11 21.16 -2.52
CA PRO A 379 38.18 21.79 -3.84
C PRO A 379 37.80 20.78 -4.95
N GLY A 380 36.87 21.17 -5.82
CA GLY A 380 36.54 20.43 -7.05
C GLY A 380 35.08 20.05 -7.17
N LEU A 381 34.25 21.00 -7.62
CA LEU A 381 32.97 20.69 -8.26
C LEU A 381 33.25 20.41 -9.75
N THR A 382 33.21 19.15 -10.16
CA THR A 382 33.13 18.78 -11.59
C THR A 382 32.01 17.74 -11.69
N GLU A 383 31.03 17.78 -12.60
CA GLU A 383 30.93 18.38 -13.92
C GLU A 383 29.46 18.79 -14.20
N SER A 384 29.27 19.64 -15.22
CA SER A 384 28.02 20.14 -15.83
C SER A 384 27.45 21.48 -15.32
N SER A 385 27.90 22.52 -16.04
CA SER A 385 27.27 23.82 -16.33
C SER A 385 26.89 24.73 -15.16
N SER A 386 27.70 25.78 -15.04
CA SER A 386 27.49 27.08 -14.39
C SER A 386 27.68 27.17 -12.86
N ASN A 387 28.92 27.54 -12.49
CA ASN A 387 29.36 28.42 -11.38
C ASN A 387 30.29 27.79 -10.31
N LEU A 388 31.55 28.29 -10.37
CA LEU A 388 32.60 28.45 -9.35
C LEU A 388 33.10 27.23 -8.56
N ASP A 389 34.42 27.02 -8.64
CA ASP A 389 35.22 26.18 -7.75
C ASP A 389 34.96 26.57 -6.28
N ALA A 390 34.17 25.76 -5.58
CA ALA A 390 33.87 26.03 -4.17
C ALA A 390 35.12 25.88 -3.31
N ILE A 391 35.41 26.91 -2.51
CA ILE A 391 36.53 26.89 -1.55
C ILE A 391 36.09 26.04 -0.34
N PRO A 392 36.98 25.21 0.25
CA PRO A 392 36.67 24.52 1.50
C PRO A 392 36.16 25.51 2.57
N GLY A 393 35.05 25.19 3.21
CA GLY A 393 34.38 26.07 4.19
C GLY A 393 33.49 27.15 3.57
N GLN A 394 33.38 27.23 2.24
CA GLN A 394 32.46 28.16 1.59
C GLN A 394 31.00 27.74 1.82
N VAL A 395 30.20 28.68 2.35
CA VAL A 395 28.74 28.51 2.45
C VAL A 395 28.12 28.65 1.07
N LEU A 396 27.68 27.53 0.51
CA LEU A 396 27.02 27.45 -0.80
C LEU A 396 25.60 28.02 -0.71
N TYR A 397 24.82 27.55 0.27
CA TYR A 397 23.43 27.93 0.47
C TYR A 397 23.12 28.13 1.95
N THR A 398 22.17 29.03 2.23
CA THR A 398 21.57 29.16 3.56
C THR A 398 20.07 29.01 3.41
N PHE A 399 19.55 27.86 3.81
CA PHE A 399 18.15 27.50 3.64
C PHE A 399 17.39 27.60 4.96
N LYS A 400 16.27 28.32 4.95
CA LYS A 400 15.35 28.43 6.06
C LYS A 400 14.18 27.48 5.87
N PHE A 401 13.84 26.74 6.93
CA PHE A 401 12.63 25.92 6.97
C PHE A 401 11.47 26.81 7.41
N GLU A 402 10.53 27.07 6.51
CA GLU A 402 9.33 27.87 6.79
C GLU A 402 8.06 27.05 6.58
N GLY A 403 7.06 27.27 7.44
CA GLY A 403 5.83 26.49 7.45
C GLY A 403 5.89 25.27 8.36
N TYR A 404 4.73 24.79 8.77
CA TYR A 404 4.57 23.73 9.77
C TYR A 404 5.28 22.43 9.35
N GLU A 405 5.06 21.98 8.11
CA GLU A 405 5.64 20.73 7.60
C GLU A 405 7.17 20.78 7.49
N ALA A 406 7.74 21.86 6.95
CA ALA A 406 9.19 22.01 6.84
C ALA A 406 9.86 22.05 8.23
N LEU A 407 9.28 22.79 9.18
CA LEU A 407 9.79 22.88 10.55
C LEU A 407 9.77 21.52 11.27
N LYS A 408 8.68 20.76 11.13
CA LYS A 408 8.57 19.41 11.68
C LYS A 408 9.63 18.47 11.11
N ASN A 409 9.99 18.65 9.84
CA ASN A 409 10.92 17.78 9.12
C ASN A 409 12.40 18.22 9.18
N LYS A 410 12.72 19.44 9.66
CA LYS A 410 14.12 19.94 9.73
C LYS A 410 15.06 18.94 10.43
N LYS A 411 14.69 18.47 11.64
CA LYS A 411 15.53 17.54 12.41
C LYS A 411 15.72 16.21 11.67
N ASN A 412 14.65 15.68 11.09
CA ASN A 412 14.70 14.44 10.33
C ASN A 412 15.58 14.58 9.08
N PHE A 413 15.49 15.70 8.38
CA PHE A 413 16.34 15.99 7.22
C PHE A 413 17.83 15.98 7.58
N ILE A 414 18.22 16.68 8.66
CA ILE A 414 19.63 16.72 9.11
C ILE A 414 20.14 15.33 9.49
N LEU A 415 19.38 14.60 10.32
CA LEU A 415 19.77 13.23 10.74
C LEU A 415 19.88 12.27 9.55
N THR A 416 18.95 12.40 8.59
CA THR A 416 18.95 11.56 7.38
C THR A 416 20.15 11.90 6.49
N PHE A 417 20.46 13.19 6.32
CA PHE A 417 21.64 13.63 5.59
C PHE A 417 22.93 13.07 6.19
N GLU A 418 23.12 13.20 7.51
CA GLU A 418 24.30 12.67 8.21
C GLU A 418 24.43 11.14 8.08
N SER A 419 23.29 10.44 8.19
CA SER A 419 23.25 8.98 7.99
C SER A 419 23.62 8.58 6.56
N SER A 420 23.18 9.34 5.56
CA SER A 420 23.52 9.10 4.15
C SER A 420 25.01 9.37 3.88
N VAL A 421 25.56 10.47 4.40
CA VAL A 421 27.00 10.77 4.32
C VAL A 421 27.83 9.63 4.92
N LYS A 422 27.46 9.14 6.10
CA LYS A 422 28.13 8.01 6.75
C LYS A 422 28.07 6.75 5.88
N SER A 423 26.90 6.47 5.28
CA SER A 423 26.72 5.32 4.39
C SER A 423 27.60 5.43 3.14
N CYS A 424 27.74 6.62 2.56
CA CYS A 424 28.67 6.87 1.45
C CYS A 424 30.13 6.59 1.82
N MET A 425 30.57 7.03 3.01
CA MET A 425 31.94 6.78 3.48
C MET A 425 32.22 5.30 3.74
N GLU A 426 31.21 4.54 4.16
CA GLU A 426 31.29 3.10 4.40
C GLU A 426 31.16 2.27 3.11
N GLY A 427 30.89 2.90 1.95
CA GLY A 427 30.72 2.23 0.66
C GLY A 427 29.46 1.36 0.56
N LYS A 428 28.42 1.69 1.32
CA LYS A 428 27.17 0.93 1.43
C LYS A 428 26.07 1.38 0.48
#